data_AF-A0A954JP79-F1
#
_entry.id   AF-A0A954JP79-F1
#
_cell.length_a   1.000
_cell.length_b   1.000
_cell.length_c   1.000
_cell.angle_alpha   90.00
_cell.angle_beta   90.00
_cell.angle_gamma   90.00
#
_symmetry.space_group_name_H-M   'P 1'
#
loop_
_entity.id
_entity.type
_entity.pdbx_description
1 polymer ?
#
loop_
_entity_poly.entity_id
_entity_poly.type
_entity_poly.pdbx_seq_one_letter_code
_entity_poly.pdbx_strand_id
1 'polypeptide(L)'
;MILSHRATNIVVALAAAMFFFACHGAPDDAAVRVGGGTMGTRWTATLLPPAESTATAEEWTALVQAALDQVDKAMSTYQEDSDLNRFARAQAGVRVPLSP
;
A
#
# COMPACT_ATOMS: atom_id res chain seq x y z
N MET A 1 -12.63 -55.00 21.34
CA MET A 1 -12.19 -53.70 21.90
C MET A 1 -11.13 -52.96 21.07
N ILE A 2 -10.70 -53.48 19.91
CA ILE A 2 -9.65 -52.84 19.06
C ILE A 2 -10.27 -52.10 17.86
N LEU A 3 -11.48 -52.49 17.44
CA LEU A 3 -12.19 -51.90 16.30
C LEU A 3 -12.82 -50.52 16.64
N SER A 4 -13.22 -50.29 17.90
CA SER A 4 -13.77 -48.99 18.33
C SER A 4 -12.70 -47.90 18.42
N HIS A 5 -11.48 -48.22 18.88
CA HIS A 5 -10.36 -47.26 18.91
C HIS A 5 -9.92 -46.81 17.52
N ARG A 6 -10.00 -47.68 16.51
CA ARG A 6 -9.72 -47.30 15.11
C ARG A 6 -10.74 -46.30 14.57
N ALA A 7 -12.02 -46.52 14.84
CA ALA A 7 -13.08 -45.58 14.46
C ALA A 7 -12.96 -44.24 15.22
N THR A 8 -12.66 -44.27 16.52
CA THR A 8 -12.44 -43.05 17.32
C THR A 8 -11.24 -42.25 16.81
N ASN A 9 -10.13 -42.90 16.46
CA ASN A 9 -8.95 -42.21 15.93
C ASN A 9 -9.22 -41.57 14.56
N ILE A 10 -10.02 -42.20 13.70
CA ILE A 10 -10.41 -41.64 12.40
C ILE A 10 -11.31 -40.41 12.59
N VAL A 11 -12.27 -40.47 13.50
CA VAL A 11 -13.17 -39.35 13.80
C VAL A 11 -12.40 -38.16 14.40
N VAL A 12 -11.46 -38.42 15.32
CA VAL A 12 -10.60 -37.38 15.89
C VAL A 12 -9.68 -36.76 14.82
N ALA A 13 -9.10 -37.57 13.93
CA ALA A 13 -8.26 -37.08 12.84
C ALA A 13 -9.05 -36.23 11.83
N LEU A 14 -10.28 -36.63 11.48
CA LEU A 14 -11.17 -35.87 10.60
C LEU A 14 -11.63 -34.56 11.24
N ALA A 15 -11.96 -34.56 12.54
CA ALA A 15 -12.32 -33.36 13.29
C ALA A 15 -11.13 -32.39 13.42
N ALA A 16 -9.92 -32.90 13.66
CA ALA A 16 -8.71 -32.09 13.68
C ALA A 16 -8.41 -31.49 12.30
N ALA A 17 -8.60 -32.24 11.21
CA ALA A 17 -8.42 -31.72 9.85
C ALA A 17 -9.42 -30.61 9.49
N MET A 18 -10.68 -30.69 9.96
CA MET A 18 -11.66 -29.60 9.79
C MET A 18 -11.26 -28.34 10.55
N PHE A 19 -10.61 -28.47 11.71
CA PHE A 19 -10.08 -27.31 12.46
C PHE A 19 -8.95 -26.59 11.71
N PHE A 20 -8.15 -27.29 10.90
CA PHE A 20 -7.09 -26.65 10.10
C PHE A 20 -7.61 -25.89 8.88
N PHE A 21 -8.76 -26.26 8.31
CA PHE A 21 -9.36 -25.54 7.17
C PHE A 21 -10.19 -24.31 7.58
N ALA A 22 -10.56 -24.19 8.85
CA ALA A 22 -11.35 -23.08 9.37
C ALA A 22 -10.55 -21.77 9.53
N CYS A 23 -9.23 -21.80 9.36
CA CYS A 23 -8.36 -20.61 9.39
C CYS A 23 -8.20 -19.93 8.02
N HIS A 24 -9.01 -20.27 7.01
CA HIS A 24 -9.09 -19.46 5.80
C HIS A 24 -10.05 -18.31 6.06
N GLY A 25 -9.53 -17.23 6.66
CA GLY A 25 -10.27 -15.98 6.86
C GLY A 25 -10.95 -15.57 5.56
N ALA A 26 -12.18 -15.08 5.65
CA ALA A 26 -12.90 -14.52 4.51
C ALA A 26 -11.97 -13.51 3.80
N PRO A 27 -11.93 -13.49 2.44
CA PRO A 27 -11.21 -12.44 1.76
C PRO A 27 -11.85 -11.11 2.17
N ASP A 28 -11.07 -10.21 2.77
CA ASP A 28 -11.42 -8.79 2.82
C ASP A 28 -11.43 -8.31 1.37
N ASP A 29 -12.58 -8.48 0.71
CA ASP A 29 -12.69 -8.30 -0.74
C ASP A 29 -12.27 -6.88 -1.14
N ALA A 30 -11.21 -6.85 -1.94
CA ALA A 30 -10.75 -5.78 -2.82
C ALA A 30 -9.98 -4.59 -2.23
N ALA A 31 -9.77 -4.41 -0.92
CA ALA A 31 -8.97 -3.26 -0.46
C ALA A 31 -7.45 -3.52 -0.47
N VAL A 32 -6.69 -2.80 -1.29
CA VAL A 32 -5.21 -2.80 -1.30
C VAL A 32 -4.68 -1.69 -0.39
N ARG A 33 -3.85 -2.05 0.60
CA ARG A 33 -3.18 -1.08 1.47
C ARG A 33 -1.74 -0.88 1.02
N VAL A 34 -1.38 0.36 0.73
CA VAL A 34 -0.03 0.76 0.29
C VAL A 34 0.52 1.87 1.18
N GLY A 35 1.84 2.07 1.17
CA GLY A 35 2.48 3.04 2.03
C GLY A 35 3.93 3.30 1.66
N GLY A 36 4.49 4.36 2.24
CA GLY A 36 5.85 4.78 1.96
C GLY A 36 6.31 5.91 2.87
N GLY A 37 7.47 6.48 2.56
CA GLY A 37 8.02 7.65 3.23
C GLY A 37 8.23 8.78 2.23
N THR A 38 7.92 10.01 2.63
CA THR A 38 8.23 11.23 1.86
C THR A 38 8.14 12.45 2.77
N MET A 39 8.76 13.57 2.40
CA MET A 39 8.64 14.85 3.10
C MET A 39 8.87 14.76 4.63
N GLY A 40 9.80 13.89 5.07
CA GLY A 40 10.12 13.69 6.49
C GLY A 40 9.05 12.95 7.31
N THR A 41 8.04 12.36 6.68
CA THR A 41 6.98 11.58 7.34
C THR A 41 6.69 10.25 6.62
N ARG A 42 5.73 9.47 7.12
CA ARG A 42 5.20 8.28 6.46
C ARG A 42 3.77 8.52 6.00
N TRP A 43 3.43 7.90 4.88
CA TRP A 43 2.08 7.92 4.33
C TRP A 43 1.53 6.49 4.25
N THR A 44 0.20 6.39 4.28
CA THR A 44 -0.51 5.12 4.08
C THR A 44 -1.82 5.41 3.37
N ALA A 45 -2.14 4.62 2.36
CA ALA A 45 -3.39 4.70 1.62
C ALA A 45 -4.06 3.33 1.57
N THR A 46 -5.39 3.33 1.62
CA THR A 46 -6.21 2.15 1.37
C THR A 46 -7.01 2.43 0.11
N LEU A 47 -6.85 1.56 -0.89
CA LEU A 47 -7.37 1.68 -2.24
C LEU A 47 -8.35 0.55 -2.49
N LEU A 48 -9.44 0.82 -3.20
CA LEU A 48 -10.31 -0.20 -3.75
C LEU A 48 -10.07 -0.23 -5.27
N PRO A 49 -9.21 -1.12 -5.79
CA PRO A 49 -8.95 -1.21 -7.22
C PRO A 49 -10.23 -1.68 -7.95
N PRO A 50 -10.38 -1.32 -9.23
CA PRO A 50 -11.38 -1.94 -10.10
C PRO A 50 -11.24 -3.46 -10.10
N ALA A 51 -12.36 -4.18 -10.27
CA ALA A 51 -12.38 -5.64 -10.21
C ALA A 51 -11.49 -6.30 -11.27
N GLU A 52 -11.28 -5.63 -12.40
CA GLU A 52 -10.44 -6.02 -13.53
C GLU A 52 -8.96 -5.63 -13.38
N SER A 53 -8.60 -4.90 -12.32
CA SER A 53 -7.22 -4.46 -12.10
C SER A 53 -6.30 -5.64 -11.80
N THR A 54 -5.27 -5.80 -12.61
CA THR A 54 -4.17 -6.75 -12.37
C THR A 54 -2.96 -6.11 -11.68
N ALA A 55 -3.05 -4.81 -11.35
CA ALA A 55 -1.93 -4.06 -10.79
C ALA A 55 -1.57 -4.55 -9.38
N THR A 56 -0.27 -4.71 -9.11
CA THR A 56 0.23 -5.18 -7.82
C THR A 56 0.25 -4.06 -6.78
N ALA A 57 0.37 -4.40 -5.50
CA ALA A 57 0.49 -3.42 -4.42
C ALA A 57 1.74 -2.52 -4.61
N GLU A 58 2.81 -3.04 -5.18
CA GLU A 58 4.03 -2.29 -5.51
C GLU A 58 3.77 -1.27 -6.63
N GLU A 59 3.02 -1.64 -7.67
CA GLU A 59 2.65 -0.71 -8.74
C GLU A 59 1.74 0.42 -8.22
N TRP A 60 0.78 0.08 -7.35
CA TRP A 60 -0.02 1.10 -6.65
C TRP A 60 0.81 2.00 -5.73
N THR A 61 1.78 1.41 -5.02
CA THR A 61 2.71 2.17 -4.17
C THR A 61 3.54 3.14 -5.01
N ALA A 62 4.10 2.67 -6.13
CA ALA A 62 4.89 3.49 -7.04
C ALA A 62 4.06 4.62 -7.66
N LEU A 63 2.80 4.36 -8.01
CA LEU A 63 1.89 5.38 -8.54
C LEU A 63 1.63 6.50 -7.53
N VAL A 64 1.31 6.15 -6.28
CA VAL A 64 1.08 7.13 -5.21
C VAL A 64 2.38 7.87 -4.88
N GLN A 65 3.49 7.16 -4.80
CA GLN A 65 4.80 7.76 -4.52
C GLN A 65 5.20 8.75 -5.63
N ALA A 66 5.01 8.42 -6.90
CA ALA A 66 5.33 9.30 -8.01
C ALA A 66 4.53 10.62 -7.94
N ALA A 67 3.25 10.57 -7.56
CA ALA A 67 2.45 11.78 -7.35
C ALA A 67 3.00 12.62 -6.19
N LEU A 68 3.38 11.98 -5.09
CA LEU A 68 3.99 12.65 -3.93
C LEU A 68 5.36 13.23 -4.27
N ASP A 69 6.15 12.57 -5.11
CA ASP A 69 7.47 13.05 -5.56
C ASP A 69 7.33 14.31 -6.42
N GLN A 70 6.25 14.45 -7.21
CA GLN A 70 5.98 15.72 -7.92
C GLN A 70 5.64 16.85 -6.94
N VAL A 71 4.89 16.55 -5.88
CA VAL A 71 4.61 17.54 -4.83
C VAL A 71 5.91 17.94 -4.13
N ASP A 72 6.77 16.99 -3.78
CA ASP A 72 8.05 17.27 -3.14
C ASP A 72 8.96 18.12 -4.06
N LYS A 73 9.04 17.77 -5.35
CA LYS A 73 9.76 18.56 -6.35
C LYS A 73 9.21 20.00 -6.49
N ALA A 74 7.91 20.18 -6.39
CA ALA A 74 7.32 21.51 -6.49
C ALA A 74 7.48 22.32 -5.19
N MET A 75 7.34 21.68 -4.03
CA MET A 75 7.04 22.38 -2.77
C MET A 75 8.09 22.22 -1.67
N SER A 76 9.08 21.36 -1.83
CA SER A 76 10.06 21.11 -0.76
C SER A 76 10.91 22.36 -0.49
N THR A 77 10.89 22.86 0.74
CA THR A 77 11.83 23.90 1.18
C THR A 77 13.24 23.35 1.41
N TYR A 78 13.40 22.02 1.43
CA TYR A 78 14.67 21.33 1.65
C TYR A 78 15.41 20.97 0.36
N GLN A 79 14.72 20.83 -0.77
CA GLN A 79 15.35 20.61 -2.07
C GLN A 79 15.72 21.95 -2.71
N GLU A 80 17.00 22.14 -3.05
CA GLU A 80 17.48 23.42 -3.56
C GLU A 80 16.83 23.83 -4.89
N ASP A 81 16.52 22.88 -5.75
CA ASP A 81 15.97 23.08 -7.08
C ASP A 81 14.44 22.96 -7.13
N SER A 82 13.76 22.87 -5.98
CA SER A 82 12.31 22.87 -5.96
C SER A 82 11.73 24.14 -6.55
N ASP A 83 10.54 24.05 -7.13
CA ASP A 83 9.88 25.21 -7.71
C ASP A 83 9.64 26.32 -6.68
N LEU A 84 9.26 25.93 -5.46
CA LEU A 84 9.11 26.85 -4.33
C LEU A 84 10.41 27.58 -4.01
N ASN A 85 11.54 26.87 -3.90
CA ASN A 85 12.82 27.50 -3.58
C ASN A 85 13.35 28.36 -4.75
N ARG A 86 13.15 27.92 -6.00
CA ARG A 86 13.48 28.71 -7.19
C ARG A 86 12.68 30.01 -7.22
N PHE A 87 11.39 29.96 -6.90
CA PHE A 87 10.55 31.14 -6.79
C PHE A 87 10.96 32.05 -5.63
N ALA A 88 11.17 31.48 -4.44
CA ALA A 88 11.52 32.22 -3.24
C ALA A 88 12.87 32.98 -3.37
N ARG A 89 13.80 32.47 -4.17
CA ARG A 89 15.11 33.10 -4.42
C ARG A 89 15.13 34.07 -5.61
N ALA A 90 14.05 34.13 -6.40
CA ALA A 90 14.02 35.01 -7.56
C ALA A 90 13.95 36.48 -7.13
N GLN A 91 14.57 37.36 -7.94
CA GLN A 91 14.49 38.80 -7.71
C GLN A 91 13.05 39.30 -7.91
N ALA A 92 12.64 40.30 -7.14
CA ALA A 92 11.35 40.95 -7.30
C ALA A 92 11.11 41.42 -8.75
N GLY A 93 9.95 41.08 -9.30
CA GLY A 93 9.56 41.39 -10.68
C GLY A 93 9.99 40.34 -11.73
N VAL A 94 10.77 39.33 -11.35
CA VAL A 94 11.14 38.22 -12.24
C VAL A 94 10.01 37.19 -12.31
N ARG A 95 9.69 36.74 -13.52
CA ARG A 95 8.78 35.61 -13.73
C ARG A 95 9.56 34.30 -13.64
N VAL A 96 9.07 33.38 -12.82
CA VAL A 96 9.66 32.04 -12.64
C VAL A 96 8.67 31.01 -13.18
N PRO A 97 9.06 30.14 -14.12
CA PRO A 97 8.21 29.03 -14.55
C PRO A 97 8.13 27.99 -13.43
N LEU A 98 6.91 27.54 -13.14
CA LEU A 98 6.59 26.51 -12.15
C LEU A 98 5.97 25.30 -12.86
N SER A 99 6.08 24.13 -12.23
CA SER A 99 5.38 22.92 -12.67
C SER A 99 3.85 23.14 -12.64
N PRO A 100 3.08 22.46 -13.52
CA PRO A 100 1.63 22.61 -13.62
C PRO A 100 0.87 22.30 -12.32
#